data_AF-A0A0P9N289-F1
#
_entry.id   AF-A0A0P9N289-F1
#
_cell.length_a   1.000
_cell.length_b   1.000
_cell.length_c   1.000
_cell.angle_alpha   90.00
_cell.angle_beta   90.00
_cell.angle_gamma   90.00
#
_symmetry.space_group_name_H-M   'P 1'
#
loop_
_entity.id
_entity.type
_entity.pdbx_description
1 polymer ?
#
loop_
_entity_poly.entity_id
_entity_poly.type
_entity_poly.pdbx_seq_one_letter_code
_entity_poly.pdbx_strand_id
1 'polypeptide(L)'
;MHPIHTALTFLTMGQALKALSGVSKQTVDQEDLLSLCEDDRCKLYASIGSACGITEFTGEADEVREKVFCAGRQRVHSVQTVRRARPGIPVSICVSGPVFLEGDSLEDVIRVWDCEVDIGEVELLFRSADISNLAESLTVPAQPAKVLGPRERDSWSAVVAGLALAAGIDMKHADAAATTIIHAGSGKVPMPCANTVAKVIKQAALLLPDGS
;
A
#
# COMPACT_ATOMS: atom_id res chain seq x y z
N MET A 1 -23.46 -19.02 -19.04
CA MET A 1 -22.10 -19.39 -18.58
C MET A 1 -21.43 -18.12 -18.04
N HIS A 2 -21.02 -17.90 -16.79
CA HIS A 2 -21.26 -18.47 -15.46
C HIS A 2 -20.92 -17.33 -14.45
N PRO A 3 -21.86 -16.83 -13.62
CA PRO A 3 -21.57 -15.81 -12.59
C PRO A 3 -20.71 -16.34 -11.42
N ILE A 4 -20.51 -17.65 -11.34
CA ILE A 4 -19.77 -18.34 -10.27
C ILE A 4 -18.26 -18.07 -10.37
N HIS A 5 -17.70 -17.97 -11.58
CA HIS A 5 -16.26 -17.70 -11.74
C HIS A 5 -15.88 -16.26 -11.36
N THR A 6 -16.77 -15.30 -11.60
CA THR A 6 -16.55 -13.88 -11.26
C THR A 6 -16.66 -13.62 -9.75
N ALA A 7 -17.42 -14.44 -9.03
CA ALA A 7 -17.50 -14.44 -7.56
C ALA A 7 -16.30 -15.11 -6.89
N LEU A 8 -15.56 -15.97 -7.61
CA LEU A 8 -14.32 -16.56 -7.12
C LEU A 8 -13.12 -15.60 -7.20
N THR A 9 -13.22 -14.56 -8.02
CA THR A 9 -12.12 -13.60 -8.22
C THR A 9 -12.16 -12.45 -7.22
N PHE A 10 -13.35 -12.04 -6.75
CA PHE A 10 -13.51 -10.89 -5.87
C PHE A 10 -14.34 -11.24 -4.63
N LEU A 11 -13.88 -10.75 -3.49
CA LEU A 11 -14.49 -10.89 -2.19
C LEU A 11 -15.07 -9.54 -1.77
N THR A 12 -16.25 -9.56 -1.17
CA THR A 12 -16.80 -8.38 -0.49
C THR A 12 -16.00 -8.09 0.78
N MET A 13 -16.15 -6.89 1.36
CA MET A 13 -15.54 -6.54 2.65
C MET A 13 -15.75 -7.62 3.72
N GLY A 14 -17.00 -8.06 3.94
CA GLY A 14 -17.30 -9.09 4.93
C GLY A 14 -16.65 -10.46 4.62
N GLN A 15 -16.54 -10.83 3.34
CA GLN A 15 -15.87 -12.07 2.94
C GLN A 15 -14.35 -11.99 3.12
N ALA A 16 -13.73 -10.85 2.79
CA ALA A 16 -12.31 -10.61 2.98
C ALA A 16 -11.94 -10.67 4.48
N LEU A 17 -12.71 -10.00 5.34
CA LEU A 17 -12.50 -10.03 6.79
C LEU A 17 -12.67 -11.43 7.37
N LYS A 18 -13.65 -12.20 6.89
CA LYS A 18 -13.84 -13.60 7.30
C LYS A 18 -12.68 -14.50 6.86
N ALA A 19 -12.14 -14.28 5.66
CA ALA A 19 -10.99 -15.01 5.16
C ALA A 19 -9.73 -14.70 6.00
N LEU A 20 -9.50 -13.43 6.34
CA LEU A 20 -8.35 -13.02 7.14
C LEU A 20 -8.46 -13.51 8.59
N SER A 21 -9.60 -13.31 9.25
CA SER A 21 -9.83 -13.77 10.63
C SER A 21 -9.81 -15.30 10.80
N GLY A 22 -10.10 -16.07 9.75
CA GLY A 22 -9.94 -17.52 9.79
C GLY A 22 -8.48 -17.97 9.81
N VAL A 23 -7.56 -17.11 9.39
CA VAL A 23 -6.14 -17.43 9.16
C VAL A 23 -5.25 -16.72 10.18
N SER A 24 -5.50 -15.45 10.46
CA SER A 24 -4.90 -14.74 11.58
C SER A 24 -5.63 -15.09 12.86
N LYS A 25 -4.91 -15.56 13.89
CA LYS A 25 -5.47 -15.70 15.25
C LYS A 25 -5.85 -14.35 15.90
N GLN A 26 -5.69 -13.24 15.16
CA GLN A 26 -6.07 -11.89 15.53
C GLN A 26 -7.32 -11.49 14.74
N THR A 27 -8.21 -10.75 15.40
CA THR A 27 -9.36 -10.12 14.76
C THR A 27 -8.86 -8.98 13.89
N VAL A 28 -9.05 -9.10 12.57
CA VAL A 28 -8.84 -8.00 11.62
C VAL A 28 -10.19 -7.34 11.40
N ASP A 29 -10.30 -6.04 11.70
CA ASP A 29 -11.51 -5.27 11.42
C ASP A 29 -11.44 -4.55 10.07
N GLN A 30 -12.50 -3.82 9.71
CA GLN A 30 -12.58 -3.10 8.45
C GLN A 30 -11.49 -2.02 8.34
N GLU A 31 -11.18 -1.32 9.43
CA GLU A 31 -10.23 -0.22 9.43
C GLU A 31 -8.79 -0.73 9.29
N ASP A 32 -8.50 -1.88 9.89
CA ASP A 32 -7.24 -2.60 9.70
C ASP A 32 -7.05 -2.99 8.22
N LEU A 33 -8.08 -3.56 7.59
CA LEU A 33 -8.00 -3.98 6.18
C LEU A 33 -7.82 -2.78 5.24
N LEU A 34 -8.51 -1.67 5.49
CA LEU A 34 -8.33 -0.45 4.69
C LEU A 34 -6.94 0.15 4.89
N SER A 35 -6.40 0.11 6.11
CA SER A 35 -5.02 0.54 6.39
C SER A 35 -3.98 -0.33 5.67
N LEU A 36 -4.19 -1.65 5.64
CA LEU A 36 -3.32 -2.57 4.89
C LEU A 36 -3.35 -2.31 3.37
N CYS A 37 -4.47 -1.81 2.84
CA CYS A 37 -4.56 -1.42 1.44
C CYS A 37 -3.90 -0.05 1.17
N GLU A 38 -3.84 0.85 2.16
CA GLU A 38 -3.01 2.07 2.06
C GLU A 38 -1.52 1.74 2.01
N ASP A 39 -1.08 0.69 2.72
CA ASP A 39 0.30 0.18 2.69
C ASP A 39 0.61 -0.67 1.43
N ASP A 40 -0.23 -0.59 0.38
CA ASP A 40 -0.11 -1.35 -0.88
C ASP A 40 -0.09 -2.89 -0.71
N ARG A 41 -0.49 -3.42 0.46
CA ARG A 41 -0.53 -4.87 0.71
C ARG A 41 -1.77 -5.55 0.14
N CYS A 42 -2.81 -4.78 -0.16
CA CYS A 42 -4.00 -5.21 -0.87
C CYS A 42 -4.55 -4.11 -1.77
N LYS A 43 -5.32 -4.49 -2.80
CA LYS A 43 -5.95 -3.53 -3.73
C LYS A 43 -7.45 -3.48 -3.49
N LEU A 44 -7.96 -2.27 -3.31
CA LEU A 44 -9.39 -2.00 -3.19
C LEU A 44 -10.00 -1.76 -4.57
N TYR A 45 -11.16 -2.33 -4.81
CA TYR A 45 -11.99 -2.09 -5.98
C TYR A 45 -13.38 -1.63 -5.55
N ALA A 46 -14.01 -0.77 -6.35
CA ALA A 46 -15.40 -0.37 -6.19
C ALA A 46 -16.20 -0.88 -7.38
N SER A 47 -17.38 -1.47 -7.13
CA SER A 47 -18.34 -1.82 -8.17
C SER A 47 -19.26 -0.64 -8.43
N ILE A 48 -18.96 0.12 -9.49
CA ILE A 48 -19.67 1.34 -9.87
C ILE A 48 -20.73 0.98 -10.91
N GLY A 49 -22.01 1.24 -10.61
CA GLY A 49 -23.12 0.88 -11.51
C GLY A 49 -23.13 1.72 -12.80
N SER A 50 -23.23 3.04 -12.65
CA SER A 50 -23.08 4.00 -13.73
C SER A 50 -22.53 5.29 -13.13
N ALA A 51 -21.38 5.73 -13.61
CA ALA A 51 -20.82 7.02 -13.24
C ALA A 51 -20.18 7.68 -14.46
N CYS A 52 -20.19 9.01 -14.46
CA CYS A 52 -19.42 9.81 -15.39
C CYS A 52 -18.33 10.55 -14.63
N GLY A 53 -17.22 10.78 -15.29
CA GLY A 53 -16.08 11.46 -14.71
C GLY A 53 -15.12 11.95 -15.76
N ILE A 54 -13.92 12.30 -15.32
CA ILE A 54 -12.92 12.97 -16.15
C ILE A 54 -11.59 12.24 -16.01
N THR A 55 -10.89 11.99 -17.12
CA THR A 55 -9.55 11.39 -17.07
C THR A 55 -8.53 12.27 -16.33
N GLU A 56 -7.56 11.63 -15.69
CA GLU A 56 -6.39 12.34 -15.15
C GLU A 56 -5.48 12.84 -16.29
N PHE A 57 -4.73 13.91 -16.04
CA PHE A 57 -3.65 14.33 -16.93
C PHE A 57 -2.48 13.35 -16.80
N THR A 58 -2.03 12.76 -17.90
CA THR A 58 -0.81 11.92 -17.92
C THR A 58 0.48 12.75 -17.99
N GLY A 59 0.36 14.06 -18.19
CA GLY A 59 1.49 15.00 -18.20
C GLY A 59 2.03 15.32 -19.59
N GLU A 60 1.39 14.83 -20.66
CA GLU A 60 1.71 15.20 -22.03
C GLU A 60 1.14 16.58 -22.39
N ALA A 61 1.91 17.36 -23.16
CA ALA A 61 1.63 18.79 -23.40
C ALA A 61 0.33 19.06 -24.20
N ASP A 62 -0.18 18.07 -24.93
CA ASP A 62 -1.36 18.18 -25.80
C ASP A 62 -2.55 17.36 -25.29
N GLU A 63 -2.48 16.79 -24.09
CA GLU A 63 -3.52 15.89 -23.59
C GLU A 63 -4.70 16.67 -23.01
N VAL A 64 -5.87 16.47 -23.60
CA VAL A 64 -7.13 17.04 -23.11
C VAL A 64 -7.79 16.04 -22.17
N ARG A 65 -8.25 16.51 -21.02
CA ARG A 65 -9.09 15.71 -20.13
C ARG A 65 -10.37 15.28 -20.85
N GLU A 66 -10.59 13.98 -20.94
CA GLU A 66 -11.72 13.41 -21.65
C GLU A 66 -12.83 13.07 -20.64
N LYS A 67 -14.08 13.28 -21.06
CA LYS A 67 -15.22 12.82 -20.31
C LYS A 67 -15.41 11.33 -20.57
N VAL A 68 -15.52 10.57 -19.49
CA VAL A 68 -15.62 9.12 -19.54
C VAL A 68 -16.84 8.63 -18.80
N PHE A 69 -17.38 7.50 -19.26
CA PHE A 69 -18.48 6.79 -18.65
C PHE A 69 -18.02 5.41 -18.22
N CYS A 70 -18.42 5.01 -17.03
CA CYS A 70 -18.05 3.73 -16.46
C CYS A 70 -19.26 2.99 -15.94
N ALA A 71 -19.26 1.68 -16.20
CA ALA A 71 -20.02 0.69 -15.45
C ALA A 71 -19.10 -0.51 -15.15
N GLY A 72 -19.14 -1.01 -13.92
CA GLY A 72 -18.38 -2.17 -13.48
C GLY A 72 -17.33 -1.87 -12.42
N ARG A 73 -16.30 -2.73 -12.37
CA ARG A 73 -15.32 -2.74 -11.27
C ARG A 73 -14.14 -1.84 -11.59
N GLN A 74 -13.89 -0.89 -10.72
CA GLN A 74 -12.81 0.09 -10.84
C GLN A 74 -11.86 -0.06 -9.66
N ARG A 75 -10.55 -0.02 -9.90
CA ARG A 75 -9.53 -0.03 -8.85
C ARG A 75 -9.48 1.36 -8.22
N VAL A 76 -9.55 1.42 -6.89
CA VAL A 76 -9.39 2.68 -6.14
C VAL A 76 -7.91 2.96 -5.93
N HIS A 77 -7.46 4.18 -6.24
CA HIS A 77 -6.07 4.61 -6.01
C HIS A 77 -5.84 5.16 -4.60
N SER A 78 -6.81 5.90 -4.05
CA SER A 78 -6.71 6.47 -2.70
C SER A 78 -7.80 5.93 -1.79
N VAL A 79 -7.39 5.08 -0.84
CA VAL A 79 -8.29 4.49 0.15
C VAL A 79 -8.69 5.51 1.24
N GLN A 80 -7.89 6.56 1.43
CA GLN A 80 -8.16 7.59 2.44
C GLN A 80 -9.51 8.29 2.24
N THR A 81 -9.87 8.57 0.99
CA THR A 81 -11.16 9.20 0.67
C THR A 81 -12.32 8.26 0.93
N VAL A 82 -12.14 6.96 0.66
CA VAL A 82 -13.12 5.92 0.96
C VAL A 82 -13.32 5.75 2.47
N ARG A 83 -12.25 5.75 3.26
CA ARG A 83 -12.33 5.67 4.75
C ARG A 83 -13.09 6.84 5.37
N ARG A 84 -12.90 8.04 4.84
CA ARG A 84 -13.54 9.26 5.36
C ARG A 84 -14.95 9.47 4.84
N ALA A 85 -15.38 8.69 3.85
CA ALA A 85 -16.70 8.80 3.26
C ALA A 85 -17.78 8.48 4.29
N ARG A 86 -18.88 9.21 4.22
CA ARG A 86 -20.08 8.95 5.03
C ARG A 86 -21.18 8.44 4.11
N PRO A 87 -21.94 7.42 4.52
CA PRO A 87 -23.09 6.96 3.74
C PRO A 87 -24.05 8.11 3.46
N GLY A 88 -24.55 8.22 2.24
CA GLY A 88 -25.44 9.31 1.81
C GLY A 88 -24.73 10.57 1.34
N ILE A 89 -23.39 10.61 1.39
CA ILE A 89 -22.59 11.77 0.96
C ILE A 89 -21.60 11.30 -0.13
N PRO A 90 -21.85 11.65 -1.40
CA PRO A 90 -20.91 11.38 -2.48
C PRO A 90 -19.53 11.97 -2.21
N VAL A 91 -18.49 11.21 -2.55
CA VAL A 91 -17.09 11.65 -2.46
C VAL A 91 -16.39 11.46 -3.80
N SER A 92 -15.48 12.37 -4.13
CA SER A 92 -14.63 12.25 -5.31
C SER A 92 -13.50 11.26 -5.06
N ILE A 93 -13.42 10.20 -5.85
CA ILE A 93 -12.35 9.19 -5.79
C ILE A 93 -11.62 9.10 -7.13
N CYS A 94 -10.30 8.92 -7.07
CA CYS A 94 -9.48 8.59 -8.23
C CYS A 94 -9.46 7.06 -8.39
N VAL A 95 -9.83 6.61 -9.58
CA VAL A 95 -10.00 5.20 -9.93
C VAL A 95 -9.35 4.86 -11.26
N SER A 96 -9.05 3.58 -11.47
CA SER A 96 -8.62 3.06 -12.77
C SER A 96 -9.35 1.80 -13.18
N GLY A 97 -9.62 1.69 -14.47
CA GLY A 97 -10.32 0.54 -15.03
C GLY A 97 -10.91 0.83 -16.40
N PRO A 98 -11.73 -0.09 -16.92
CA PRO A 98 -12.38 0.06 -18.22
C PRO A 98 -13.40 1.19 -18.17
N VAL A 99 -13.33 2.08 -19.15
CA VAL A 99 -14.25 3.19 -19.36
C VAL A 99 -14.61 3.30 -20.85
N PHE A 100 -15.74 3.94 -21.11
CA PHE A 100 -16.20 4.32 -22.44
C PHE A 100 -15.97 5.82 -22.63
N LEU A 101 -15.39 6.19 -23.76
CA LEU A 101 -15.21 7.59 -24.14
C LEU A 101 -16.53 8.15 -24.69
N GLU A 102 -16.72 9.46 -24.57
CA GLU A 102 -17.87 10.15 -25.17
C GLU A 102 -17.72 10.18 -26.71
N GLY A 103 -18.18 9.11 -27.38
CA GLY A 103 -18.15 8.92 -28.84
C GLY A 103 -18.82 7.60 -29.30
N ASP A 104 -19.00 7.41 -30.61
CA ASP A 104 -19.64 6.22 -31.19
C ASP A 104 -18.75 4.95 -31.16
N SER A 105 -17.49 5.08 -30.73
CA SER A 105 -16.63 3.93 -30.46
C SER A 105 -16.98 3.35 -29.10
N LEU A 106 -17.74 2.25 -29.08
CA LEU A 106 -17.94 1.38 -27.90
C LEU A 106 -16.64 0.64 -27.51
N GLU A 107 -15.48 1.23 -27.76
CA GLU A 107 -14.19 0.68 -27.39
C GLU A 107 -13.99 0.89 -25.89
N ASP A 108 -13.76 -0.21 -25.17
CA ASP A 108 -13.41 -0.20 -23.76
C ASP A 108 -11.92 0.10 -23.60
N VAL A 109 -11.61 1.25 -23.03
CA VAL A 109 -10.23 1.68 -22.80
C VAL A 109 -9.95 1.71 -21.30
N ILE A 110 -8.74 1.32 -20.89
CA ILE A 110 -8.31 1.46 -19.50
C ILE A 110 -7.76 2.87 -19.30
N ARG A 111 -8.36 3.62 -18.38
CA ARG A 111 -7.94 4.98 -18.00
C ARG A 111 -7.90 5.14 -16.48
N VAL A 112 -7.09 6.10 -16.04
CA VAL A 112 -7.18 6.68 -14.70
C VAL A 112 -8.09 7.89 -14.78
N TRP A 113 -9.04 8.00 -13.87
CA TRP A 113 -10.09 9.01 -13.93
C TRP A 113 -10.69 9.29 -12.55
N ASP A 114 -11.24 10.49 -12.40
CA ASP A 114 -11.91 10.94 -11.19
C ASP A 114 -13.43 10.79 -11.32
N CYS A 115 -14.08 10.29 -10.27
CA CYS A 115 -15.53 10.21 -10.21
C CYS A 115 -16.09 10.48 -8.82
N GLU A 116 -17.34 10.96 -8.77
CA GLU A 116 -18.10 11.11 -7.53
C GLU A 116 -18.97 9.88 -7.32
N VAL A 117 -18.80 9.23 -6.17
CA VAL A 117 -19.62 8.06 -5.78
C VAL A 117 -19.98 8.14 -4.31
N ASP A 118 -21.18 7.67 -3.98
CA ASP A 118 -21.54 7.40 -2.59
C ASP A 118 -21.01 6.01 -2.20
N ILE A 119 -20.02 5.98 -1.32
CA ILE A 119 -19.41 4.74 -0.81
C ILE A 119 -20.45 3.84 -0.11
N GLY A 120 -21.53 4.41 0.43
CA GLY A 120 -22.63 3.65 1.03
C GLY A 120 -23.49 2.89 0.01
N GLU A 121 -23.47 3.29 -1.27
CA GLU A 121 -24.26 2.68 -2.34
C GLU A 121 -23.45 1.76 -3.26
N VAL A 122 -22.12 1.86 -3.24
CA VAL A 122 -21.23 0.99 -4.04
C VAL A 122 -20.69 -0.18 -3.25
N GLU A 123 -20.52 -1.32 -3.92
CA GLU A 123 -19.92 -2.50 -3.29
C GLU A 123 -18.38 -2.41 -3.34
N LEU A 124 -17.75 -2.47 -2.17
CA LEU A 124 -16.30 -2.55 -2.03
C LEU A 124 -15.84 -4.00 -2.14
N LEU A 125 -14.86 -4.21 -3.03
CA LEU A 125 -14.40 -5.51 -3.47
C LEU A 125 -12.87 -5.63 -3.35
N PHE A 126 -12.42 -6.83 -3.05
CA PHE A 126 -11.00 -7.20 -2.95
C PHE A 126 -10.73 -8.41 -3.82
N ARG A 127 -9.59 -8.49 -4.50
CA ARG A 127 -9.26 -9.74 -5.23
C ARG A 127 -8.99 -10.85 -4.22
N SER A 128 -9.57 -12.03 -4.46
CA SER A 128 -9.37 -13.20 -3.62
C SER A 128 -7.89 -13.57 -3.50
N ALA A 129 -7.13 -13.49 -4.59
CA ALA A 129 -5.69 -13.72 -4.61
C ALA A 129 -4.91 -12.72 -3.71
N ASP A 130 -5.28 -11.44 -3.72
CA ASP A 130 -4.62 -10.42 -2.90
C ASP A 130 -4.87 -10.70 -1.40
N ILE A 131 -6.10 -11.09 -1.05
CA ILE A 131 -6.45 -11.47 0.32
C ILE A 131 -5.77 -12.75 0.77
N SER A 132 -5.66 -13.77 -0.10
CA SER A 132 -4.92 -15.00 0.20
C SER A 132 -3.43 -14.71 0.43
N ASN A 133 -2.80 -13.91 -0.44
CA ASN A 133 -1.40 -13.50 -0.28
C ASN A 133 -1.20 -12.71 1.02
N LEU A 134 -2.15 -11.84 1.36
CA LEU A 134 -2.15 -11.11 2.62
C LEU A 134 -2.23 -12.08 3.81
N ALA A 135 -3.14 -13.05 3.77
CA ALA A 135 -3.30 -14.06 4.81
C ALA A 135 -2.03 -14.92 5.00
N GLU A 136 -1.36 -15.30 3.91
CA GLU A 136 -0.07 -15.99 3.94
C GLU A 136 1.01 -15.11 4.57
N SER A 137 1.13 -13.85 4.15
CA SER A 137 2.12 -12.92 4.69
C SER A 137 1.92 -12.61 6.19
N LEU A 138 0.70 -12.74 6.71
CA LEU A 138 0.36 -12.59 8.12
C LEU A 138 0.61 -13.87 8.93
N THR A 139 0.62 -15.05 8.28
CA THR A 139 0.82 -16.34 8.94
C THR A 139 2.21 -16.90 8.85
N VAL A 140 3.04 -16.44 7.91
CA VAL A 140 4.47 -16.71 7.95
C VAL A 140 5.03 -16.08 9.22
N PRO A 141 5.45 -16.86 10.24
CA PRO A 141 6.20 -16.29 11.34
C PRO A 141 7.39 -15.60 10.70
N ALA A 142 7.58 -14.31 11.01
CA ALA A 142 8.70 -13.51 10.50
C ALA A 142 9.92 -14.43 10.41
N GLN A 143 10.31 -14.77 9.17
CA GLN A 143 11.44 -15.68 8.97
C GLN A 143 12.55 -15.14 9.87
N PRO A 144 13.14 -15.96 10.76
CA PRO A 144 14.18 -15.48 11.65
C PRO A 144 15.17 -14.76 10.74
N ALA A 145 15.30 -13.44 10.95
CA ALA A 145 15.98 -12.55 10.03
C ALA A 145 17.24 -13.27 9.58
N LYS A 146 17.31 -13.61 8.28
CA LYS A 146 18.39 -14.44 7.72
C LYS A 146 19.67 -13.89 8.31
N VAL A 147 20.35 -14.69 9.14
CA VAL A 147 21.53 -14.24 9.86
C VAL A 147 22.49 -13.74 8.79
N LEU A 148 22.60 -12.41 8.65
CA LEU A 148 23.40 -11.79 7.60
C LEU A 148 24.79 -12.40 7.69
N GLY A 149 25.28 -12.93 6.57
CA GLY A 149 26.64 -13.46 6.52
C GLY A 149 27.63 -12.34 6.87
N PRO A 150 28.86 -12.65 7.32
CA PRO A 150 29.84 -11.64 7.73
C PRO A 150 30.04 -10.55 6.65
N ARG A 151 30.12 -10.94 5.37
CA ARG A 151 30.21 -9.99 4.24
C ARG A 151 28.98 -9.11 4.04
N GLU A 152 27.78 -9.67 4.25
CA GLU A 152 26.54 -8.90 4.14
C GLU A 152 26.43 -7.92 5.31
N ARG A 153 26.85 -8.31 6.52
CA ARG A 153 26.91 -7.41 7.69
C ARG A 153 27.86 -6.25 7.48
N ASP A 154 29.02 -6.48 6.90
CA ASP A 154 30.01 -5.41 6.66
C ASP A 154 29.48 -4.40 5.63
N SER A 155 28.82 -4.89 4.57
CA SER A 155 28.19 -4.04 3.55
C SER A 155 27.02 -3.23 4.13
N TRP A 156 26.15 -3.87 4.91
CA TRP A 156 25.05 -3.20 5.60
C TRP A 156 25.55 -2.17 6.63
N SER A 157 26.62 -2.49 7.37
CA SER A 157 27.23 -1.57 8.33
C SER A 157 27.85 -0.36 7.64
N ALA A 158 28.47 -0.55 6.48
CA ALA A 158 28.99 0.54 5.66
C ALA A 158 27.88 1.44 5.10
N VAL A 159 26.75 0.87 4.66
CA VAL A 159 25.59 1.65 4.21
C VAL A 159 24.98 2.45 5.35
N VAL A 160 24.81 1.84 6.53
CA VAL A 160 24.29 2.54 7.72
C VAL A 160 25.25 3.65 8.18
N ALA A 161 26.55 3.40 8.18
CA ALA A 161 27.55 4.41 8.49
C ALA A 161 27.55 5.57 7.48
N GLY A 162 27.42 5.26 6.18
CA GLY A 162 27.30 6.27 5.13
C GLY A 162 26.05 7.13 5.26
N LEU A 163 24.91 6.52 5.58
CA LEU A 163 23.65 7.23 5.84
C LEU A 163 23.71 8.07 7.13
N ALA A 164 24.36 7.56 8.18
CA ALA A 164 24.56 8.30 9.43
C ALA A 164 25.46 9.52 9.25
N LEU A 165 26.55 9.38 8.47
CA LEU A 165 27.43 10.50 8.11
C LEU A 165 26.71 11.54 7.24
N ALA A 166 25.93 11.10 6.24
CA ALA A 166 25.16 12.01 5.37
C ALA A 166 24.06 12.78 6.14
N ALA A 167 23.50 12.18 7.18
CA ALA A 167 22.50 12.79 8.04
C ALA A 167 23.08 13.58 9.24
N GLY A 168 24.42 13.66 9.37
CA GLY A 168 25.08 14.37 10.47
C GLY A 168 24.82 13.74 11.85
N ILE A 169 24.50 12.45 11.90
CA ILE A 169 24.14 11.74 13.12
C ILE A 169 25.40 11.40 13.89
N ASP A 170 25.49 11.87 15.14
CA ASP A 170 26.61 11.56 16.04
C ASP A 170 26.59 10.08 16.44
N MET A 171 27.44 9.30 15.77
CA MET A 171 27.58 7.87 16.00
C MET A 171 28.25 7.53 17.35
N LYS A 172 28.81 8.52 18.09
CA LYS A 172 29.33 8.32 19.46
C LYS A 172 28.20 8.08 20.46
N HIS A 173 26.99 8.58 20.16
CA HIS A 173 25.78 8.40 20.96
C HIS A 173 24.80 7.43 20.28
N ALA A 174 25.24 6.17 20.15
CA ALA A 174 24.56 5.14 19.36
C ALA A 174 23.07 4.90 19.70
N ASP A 175 22.66 5.08 20.95
CA ASP A 175 21.26 4.90 21.35
C ASP A 175 20.37 6.07 20.87
N ALA A 176 20.90 7.30 20.87
CA ALA A 176 20.22 8.48 20.33
C ALA A 176 20.18 8.45 18.79
N ALA A 177 21.27 8.01 18.16
CA ALA A 177 21.35 7.79 16.72
C ALA A 177 20.36 6.72 16.25
N ALA A 178 20.20 5.63 17.00
CA ALA A 178 19.22 4.58 16.71
C ALA A 178 17.78 5.10 16.74
N THR A 179 17.43 5.93 17.71
CA THR A 179 16.10 6.56 17.76
C THR A 179 15.87 7.51 16.58
N THR A 180 16.86 8.29 16.16
CA THR A 180 16.74 9.19 15.00
C THR A 180 16.60 8.42 13.69
N ILE A 181 17.38 7.36 13.50
CA ILE A 181 17.30 6.50 12.30
C ILE A 181 15.95 5.78 12.24
N ILE A 182 15.50 5.23 13.36
CA ILE A 182 14.19 4.57 13.44
C ILE A 182 13.07 5.57 13.19
N HIS A 183 13.15 6.78 13.74
CA HIS A 183 12.15 7.81 13.51
C HIS A 183 12.17 8.33 12.05
N ALA A 184 13.34 8.42 11.42
CA ALA A 184 13.47 8.84 10.01
C ALA A 184 12.99 7.77 9.02
N GLY A 185 13.13 6.48 9.37
CA GLY A 185 12.67 5.35 8.55
C GLY A 185 11.26 4.85 8.88
N SER A 186 10.69 5.25 10.02
CA SER A 186 9.33 4.91 10.43
C SER A 186 8.34 5.46 9.39
N GLY A 187 7.74 4.56 8.63
CA GLY A 187 6.79 4.88 7.56
C GLY A 187 7.32 4.70 6.12
N LYS A 188 8.61 4.35 5.92
CA LYS A 188 9.16 4.10 4.57
C LYS A 188 9.75 2.71 4.39
N VAL A 189 10.28 2.10 5.45
CA VAL A 189 10.89 0.76 5.42
C VAL A 189 10.61 0.07 6.76
N PRO A 190 10.33 -1.24 6.80
CA PRO A 190 10.28 -1.98 8.06
C PRO A 190 11.64 -1.91 8.79
N MET A 191 11.67 -1.20 9.92
CA MET A 191 12.90 -0.96 10.68
C MET A 191 13.13 -2.04 11.75
N PRO A 192 14.38 -2.51 11.95
CA PRO A 192 14.74 -3.36 13.08
C PRO A 192 14.49 -2.68 14.42
N CYS A 193 14.35 -3.46 15.50
CA CYS A 193 14.14 -2.91 16.84
C CYS A 193 15.34 -2.04 17.28
N ALA A 194 15.08 -1.05 18.15
CA ALA A 194 16.08 -0.07 18.63
C ALA A 194 17.37 -0.70 19.13
N ASN A 195 17.28 -1.82 19.85
CA ASN A 195 18.45 -2.55 20.35
C ASN A 195 19.32 -3.15 19.24
N THR A 196 18.73 -3.52 18.11
CA THR A 196 19.46 -4.06 16.96
C THR A 196 20.16 -2.94 16.21
N VAL A 197 19.46 -1.82 15.97
CA VAL A 197 20.03 -0.64 15.32
C VAL A 197 21.17 -0.05 16.15
N ALA A 198 20.99 0.08 17.48
CA ALA A 198 22.03 0.56 18.39
C ALA A 198 23.28 -0.34 18.41
N LYS A 199 23.11 -1.67 18.34
CA LYS A 199 24.25 -2.60 18.24
C LYS A 199 25.00 -2.44 16.93
N VAL A 200 24.30 -2.26 15.82
CA VAL A 200 24.91 -2.02 14.50
C VAL A 200 25.65 -0.69 14.49
N ILE A 201 25.10 0.37 15.07
CA ILE A 201 25.78 1.67 15.18
C ILE A 201 27.02 1.57 16.08
N LYS A 202 26.93 0.88 17.22
CA LYS A 202 28.11 0.63 18.10
C LYS A 202 29.20 -0.15 17.36
N GLN A 203 28.84 -1.12 16.51
CA GLN A 203 29.80 -1.87 15.69
C GLN A 203 30.38 -1.02 14.56
N ALA A 204 29.57 -0.19 13.91
CA ALA A 204 30.02 0.73 12.86
C ALA A 204 30.94 1.82 13.41
N ALA A 205 30.69 2.32 14.62
CA ALA A 205 31.54 3.29 15.30
C ALA A 205 32.96 2.77 15.57
N LEU A 206 33.12 1.46 15.79
CA LEU A 206 34.43 0.81 15.97
C LEU A 206 35.24 0.69 14.67
N LEU A 207 34.61 0.89 13.51
CA LEU A 207 35.24 0.86 12.18
C LEU A 207 35.62 2.26 11.69
N LEU A 208 35.23 3.31 12.40
CA LEU A 208 35.62 4.68 12.09
C LEU A 208 37.01 4.95 12.68
N PRO A 209 37.92 5.59 11.94
CA PRO A 209 39.21 5.99 12.49
C PRO A 209 38.99 6.99 13.64
N ASP A 210 39.67 6.78 14.76
CA ASP A 210 39.67 7.67 15.92
C ASP A 210 40.24 9.05 15.53
N GLY A 211 39.39 9.93 15.01
CA GLY A 211 39.81 11.23 14.51
C GLY A 211 38.79 11.92 13.63
N SER A 212 37.61 12.22 14.17
CA SER A 212 36.79 13.36 13.74
C SER A 212 36.04 13.98 14.92
#